data_AF-A0A817ML20-F1
#
_entry.id   AF-A0A817ML20-F1
#
_cell.length_a   1.000
_cell.length_b   1.000
_cell.length_c   1.000
_cell.angle_alpha   90.00
_cell.angle_beta   90.00
_cell.angle_gamma   90.00
#
_symmetry.space_group_name_H-M   'P 1'
#
loop_
_entity.id
_entity.type
_entity.pdbx_description
1 polymer ?
#
loop_
_entity_poly.entity_id
_entity_poly.type
_entity_poly.pdbx_seq_one_letter_code
_entity_poly.pdbx_strand_id
1 'polypeptide(L)'
;MTIGGELIGWQVEKTTRNTIDVLEKTCRAVSVSNVVGIVGPALLREAHLIAAFGEKTGIPVISYAATDPNLSNRNVYPTFYRTIPSDNAAASTLVKLFNRFKWTSCIIIYQNDAFGSNGAKTINEAFNSSGLIVRRMIEFDIDIFNIRGDLQRLLTKSATRIIVLWAESIYTSLIVQYALDQNLVGPYFTWILSSRISLNSFNEIYHQNLIEMLLIEPLIDSTASQSINTTLLNAAYRIWQQYEPKSFPGSMNINHYGLFAFDATWSLIQSLQQLCSSKTNSILCLLFVESSFCFDHRLVQLKLLLDTVSATEFLGVSSSIQFSVHITDQIKDSYYSIKNAQLSSNGLSFVPILEHSEPSYWRMPTEENVIIWPGNLLIKPTDQAMLKDVRLRIGVMESPPFTIVENVIDASGKNTTQLYGYVPDLIELLQKRLGFISDIQLETSN
;
A
#
# COMPACT_ATOMS: atom_id res chain seq x y z
N MET A 1 10.68 -31.71 10.31
CA MET A 1 9.39 -32.42 10.13
C MET A 1 9.64 -33.64 9.26
N THR A 2 8.91 -34.76 9.40
CA THR A 2 9.11 -35.92 8.51
C THR A 2 8.03 -35.97 7.44
N ILE A 3 8.41 -36.01 6.16
CA ILE A 3 7.51 -36.17 5.01
C ILE A 3 8.06 -37.29 4.14
N GLY A 4 7.24 -38.31 3.83
CA GLY A 4 7.70 -39.45 3.02
C GLY A 4 8.82 -40.27 3.66
N GLY A 5 9.03 -40.16 4.98
CA GLY A 5 10.15 -40.80 5.69
C GLY A 5 11.44 -39.97 5.72
N GLU A 6 11.48 -38.81 5.05
CA GLU A 6 12.64 -37.91 5.06
C GLU A 6 12.44 -36.72 6.01
N LEU A 7 13.53 -36.26 6.62
CA LEU A 7 13.52 -35.07 7.47
C LEU A 7 13.57 -33.80 6.61
N ILE A 8 12.49 -33.05 6.60
CA ILE A 8 12.41 -31.71 6.05
C ILE A 8 12.89 -30.71 7.09
N GLY A 9 14.00 -30.05 6.77
CA GLY A 9 14.51 -28.87 7.46
C GLY A 9 14.16 -27.58 6.72
N TRP A 10 14.67 -26.46 7.22
CA TRP A 10 14.59 -25.16 6.56
C TRP A 10 15.96 -24.48 6.65
N GLN A 11 16.24 -23.62 5.67
CA GLN A 11 17.44 -22.80 5.62
C GLN A 11 16.99 -21.36 5.36
N VAL A 12 17.60 -20.41 6.08
CA VAL A 12 17.31 -18.98 5.91
C VAL A 12 18.52 -18.31 5.29
N GLU A 13 18.33 -17.75 4.10
CA GLU A 13 19.35 -16.95 3.43
C GLU A 13 19.10 -15.47 3.65
N LYS A 14 20.05 -14.78 4.27
CA LYS A 14 20.00 -13.33 4.42
C LYS A 14 20.52 -12.66 3.15
N THR A 15 19.63 -11.98 2.44
CA THR A 15 19.95 -11.26 1.21
C THR A 15 20.39 -9.82 1.50
N THR A 16 21.17 -9.23 0.58
CA THR A 16 21.78 -7.89 0.75
C THR A 16 21.14 -6.81 -0.15
N ARG A 17 19.92 -7.05 -0.67
CA ARG A 17 19.27 -6.23 -1.73
C ARG A 17 19.98 -6.27 -3.09
N ASN A 18 21.15 -6.88 -3.17
CA ASN A 18 21.90 -7.09 -4.41
C ASN A 18 21.41 -8.38 -5.08
N THR A 19 20.88 -8.25 -6.29
CA THR A 19 20.30 -9.37 -7.04
C THR A 19 21.32 -10.46 -7.38
N ILE A 20 22.59 -10.11 -7.62
CA ILE A 20 23.63 -11.11 -7.90
C ILE A 20 23.95 -11.94 -6.66
N ASP A 21 24.09 -11.30 -5.50
CA ASP A 21 24.28 -11.99 -4.20
C ASP A 21 23.09 -12.90 -3.87
N VAL A 22 21.86 -12.44 -4.14
CA VAL A 22 20.65 -13.25 -3.97
C VAL A 22 20.70 -14.49 -4.85
N LEU A 23 21.00 -14.34 -6.14
CA LEU A 23 21.10 -15.46 -7.08
C LEU A 23 22.19 -16.45 -6.68
N GLU A 24 23.37 -15.95 -6.30
CA GLU A 24 24.49 -16.79 -5.87
C GLU A 24 24.12 -17.63 -4.64
N LYS A 25 23.54 -17.00 -3.61
CA LYS A 25 23.11 -17.67 -2.38
C LYS A 25 22.03 -18.70 -2.66
N THR A 26 21.01 -18.35 -3.46
CA THR A 26 19.95 -19.29 -3.84
C THR A 26 20.52 -20.47 -4.63
N CYS A 27 21.36 -20.21 -5.62
CA CYS A 27 22.00 -21.26 -6.42
C CYS A 27 22.84 -22.20 -5.53
N ARG A 28 23.62 -21.63 -4.59
CA ARG A 28 24.40 -22.42 -3.63
C ARG A 28 23.49 -23.27 -2.73
N ALA A 29 22.42 -22.71 -2.18
CA ALA A 29 21.48 -23.45 -1.34
C ALA A 29 20.82 -24.60 -2.11
N VAL A 30 20.38 -24.38 -3.35
CA VAL A 30 19.80 -25.42 -4.20
C VAL A 30 20.81 -26.52 -4.51
N SER A 31 22.07 -26.17 -4.78
CA SER A 31 23.10 -27.15 -5.14
C SER A 31 23.54 -28.03 -3.97
N VAL A 32 23.48 -27.50 -2.73
CA VAL A 32 24.00 -28.18 -1.54
C VAL A 32 22.89 -28.88 -0.73
N SER A 33 21.65 -28.40 -0.83
CA SER A 33 20.58 -28.75 0.11
C SER A 33 19.27 -29.08 -0.60
N ASN A 34 19.22 -30.08 -1.51
CA ASN A 34 18.00 -30.69 -2.10
C ASN A 34 16.70 -29.88 -1.92
N VAL A 35 16.64 -28.67 -2.52
CA VAL A 35 15.60 -27.69 -2.20
C VAL A 35 14.30 -28.06 -2.91
N VAL A 36 13.24 -28.28 -2.13
CA VAL A 36 11.90 -28.66 -2.64
C VAL A 36 10.98 -27.47 -2.92
N GLY A 37 11.32 -26.27 -2.43
CA GLY A 37 10.52 -25.07 -2.59
C GLY A 37 11.14 -23.85 -1.90
N ILE A 38 10.75 -22.65 -2.32
CA ILE A 38 11.24 -21.39 -1.80
C ILE A 38 10.05 -20.58 -1.27
N VAL A 39 10.17 -20.07 -0.04
CA VAL A 39 9.21 -19.12 0.55
C VAL A 39 9.83 -17.73 0.54
N GLY A 40 9.12 -16.76 -0.04
CA GLY A 40 9.66 -15.41 -0.31
C GLY A 40 10.29 -15.29 -1.70
N PRO A 41 11.22 -14.32 -1.92
CA PRO A 41 11.74 -13.34 -0.98
C PRO A 41 10.73 -12.20 -0.68
N ALA A 42 11.08 -11.35 0.29
CA ALA A 42 10.24 -10.24 0.72
C ALA A 42 10.33 -9.01 -0.20
N LEU A 43 11.53 -8.70 -0.70
CA LEU A 43 11.76 -7.53 -1.54
C LEU A 43 11.37 -7.82 -2.98
N LEU A 44 10.63 -6.89 -3.60
CA LEU A 44 10.06 -7.12 -4.92
C LEU A 44 11.11 -7.38 -6.01
N ARG A 45 12.23 -6.65 -5.98
CA ARG A 45 13.34 -6.85 -6.94
C ARG A 45 13.93 -8.26 -6.87
N GLU A 46 14.00 -8.81 -5.65
CA GLU A 46 14.50 -10.16 -5.41
C GLU A 46 13.44 -11.17 -5.85
N ALA A 47 12.16 -10.87 -5.65
CA ALA A 47 11.06 -11.75 -6.01
C ALA A 47 11.00 -11.99 -7.52
N HIS A 48 11.19 -10.96 -8.35
CA HIS A 48 11.28 -11.15 -9.82
C HIS A 48 12.42 -12.07 -10.22
N LEU A 49 13.59 -11.91 -9.59
CA LEU A 49 14.75 -12.75 -9.87
C LEU A 49 14.51 -14.19 -9.45
N ILE A 50 14.01 -14.41 -8.23
CA ILE A 50 13.77 -15.74 -7.69
C ILE A 50 12.60 -16.43 -8.41
N ALA A 51 11.58 -15.69 -8.85
CA ALA A 51 10.51 -16.24 -9.69
C ALA A 51 11.05 -16.74 -11.04
N ALA A 52 11.95 -15.98 -11.69
CA ALA A 52 12.61 -16.43 -12.92
C ALA A 52 13.56 -17.62 -12.67
N PHE A 53 14.27 -17.63 -11.54
CA PHE A 53 15.08 -18.78 -11.14
C PHE A 53 14.21 -20.03 -10.90
N GLY A 54 13.06 -19.86 -10.23
CA GLY A 54 12.07 -20.90 -10.01
C GLY A 54 11.49 -21.44 -11.31
N GLU A 55 11.21 -20.58 -12.29
CA GLU A 55 10.78 -21.00 -13.63
C GLU A 55 11.84 -21.89 -14.27
N LYS A 56 13.10 -21.46 -14.22
CA LYS A 56 14.20 -22.18 -14.85
C LYS A 56 14.50 -23.54 -14.20
N THR A 57 14.35 -23.64 -12.87
CA THR A 57 14.65 -24.84 -12.08
C THR A 57 13.44 -25.76 -11.88
N GLY A 58 12.23 -25.25 -12.06
CA GLY A 58 10.98 -25.94 -11.73
C GLY A 58 10.65 -25.92 -10.23
N ILE A 59 11.42 -25.21 -9.41
CA ILE A 59 11.20 -25.12 -7.96
C ILE A 59 10.01 -24.18 -7.69
N PRO A 60 8.98 -24.60 -6.92
CA PRO A 60 7.88 -23.72 -6.55
C PRO A 60 8.37 -22.58 -5.66
N VAL A 61 7.96 -21.35 -6.00
CA VAL A 61 8.25 -20.15 -5.23
C VAL A 61 6.93 -19.58 -4.71
N ILE A 62 6.73 -19.59 -3.39
CA ILE A 62 5.52 -19.03 -2.76
C ILE A 62 5.90 -17.76 -2.01
N SER A 63 5.63 -16.60 -2.61
CA SER A 63 5.93 -15.30 -2.00
C SER A 63 4.82 -14.84 -1.07
N TYR A 64 5.20 -14.27 0.07
CA TYR A 64 4.28 -13.70 1.05
C TYR A 64 4.26 -12.17 1.06
N ALA A 65 5.05 -11.51 0.20
CA ALA A 65 5.21 -10.05 0.21
C ALA A 65 5.36 -9.41 -1.18
N ALA A 66 5.55 -10.19 -2.25
CA ALA A 66 5.68 -9.64 -3.59
C ALA A 66 4.31 -9.29 -4.20
N THR A 67 3.97 -8.00 -4.21
CA THR A 67 2.64 -7.52 -4.60
C THR A 67 2.52 -7.05 -6.06
N ASP A 68 3.61 -6.99 -6.82
CA ASP A 68 3.59 -6.53 -8.21
C ASP A 68 2.69 -7.39 -9.11
N PRO A 69 1.73 -6.80 -9.85
CA PRO A 69 0.91 -7.49 -10.83
C PRO A 69 1.67 -8.16 -11.97
N ASN A 70 2.89 -7.73 -12.30
CA ASN A 70 3.70 -8.37 -13.33
C ASN A 70 4.05 -9.83 -12.98
N LEU A 71 4.09 -10.16 -11.69
CA LEU A 71 4.28 -11.53 -11.22
C LEU A 71 3.02 -12.40 -11.40
N SER A 72 1.84 -11.81 -11.65
CA SER A 72 0.56 -12.52 -11.84
C SER A 72 0.53 -13.44 -13.07
N ASN A 73 1.45 -13.23 -14.03
CA ASN A 73 1.41 -13.89 -15.32
C ASN A 73 1.96 -15.32 -15.25
N ARG A 74 1.06 -16.30 -15.18
CA ARG A 74 1.37 -17.73 -15.12
C ARG A 74 2.22 -18.24 -16.30
N ASN A 75 2.10 -17.64 -17.49
CA ASN A 75 2.91 -18.03 -18.64
C ASN A 75 4.37 -17.60 -18.50
N VAL A 76 4.64 -16.52 -17.76
CA VAL A 76 5.99 -16.01 -17.49
C VAL A 76 6.56 -16.65 -16.24
N TYR A 77 5.73 -16.87 -15.22
CA TYR A 77 6.14 -17.40 -13.92
C TYR A 77 5.33 -18.66 -13.54
N PRO A 78 5.53 -19.79 -14.24
CA PRO A 78 4.72 -21.00 -14.06
C PRO A 78 4.85 -21.61 -12.66
N THR A 79 5.96 -21.40 -11.97
CA THR A 79 6.23 -21.94 -10.63
C THR A 79 6.02 -20.94 -9.49
N PHE A 80 5.60 -19.71 -9.81
CA PHE A 80 5.37 -18.66 -8.82
C PHE A 80 3.95 -18.72 -8.28
N TYR A 81 3.82 -18.50 -6.97
CA TYR A 81 2.56 -18.38 -6.26
C TYR A 81 2.71 -17.27 -5.22
N ARG A 82 1.60 -16.66 -4.80
CA ARG A 82 1.64 -15.74 -3.65
C ARG A 82 0.40 -15.81 -2.77
N THR A 83 0.62 -15.73 -1.48
CA THR A 83 -0.45 -15.66 -0.46
C THR A 83 -0.90 -14.24 -0.16
N ILE A 84 -0.03 -13.24 -0.41
CA ILE A 84 -0.41 -11.84 -0.30
C ILE A 84 -1.19 -11.39 -1.55
N PRO A 85 -2.21 -10.54 -1.40
CA PRO A 85 -2.88 -9.90 -2.53
C PRO A 85 -1.92 -9.06 -3.39
N SER A 86 -2.26 -8.92 -4.68
CA SER A 86 -1.52 -8.05 -5.61
C SER A 86 -1.89 -6.57 -5.47
N ASP A 87 -1.05 -5.68 -5.99
CA ASP A 87 -1.30 -4.24 -6.00
C ASP A 87 -2.59 -3.89 -6.78
N ASN A 88 -3.06 -4.76 -7.67
CA ASN A 88 -4.37 -4.60 -8.33
C ASN A 88 -5.51 -4.55 -7.30
N ALA A 89 -5.44 -5.37 -6.25
CA ALA A 89 -6.46 -5.41 -5.22
C ALA A 89 -6.42 -4.14 -4.35
N ALA A 90 -5.23 -3.65 -4.01
CA ALA A 90 -5.04 -2.36 -3.31
C ALA A 90 -5.52 -1.18 -4.17
N ALA A 91 -5.18 -1.15 -5.46
CA ALA A 91 -5.58 -0.11 -6.40
C ALA A 91 -7.11 -0.08 -6.59
N SER A 92 -7.74 -1.24 -6.76
CA SER A 92 -9.20 -1.36 -6.80
C SER A 92 -9.86 -0.83 -5.53
N THR A 93 -9.29 -1.16 -4.36
CA THR A 93 -9.77 -0.65 -3.07
C THR A 93 -9.65 0.87 -2.98
N LEU A 94 -8.54 1.45 -3.42
CA LEU A 94 -8.36 2.91 -3.47
C LEU A 94 -9.39 3.57 -4.39
N VAL A 95 -9.67 3.00 -5.57
CA VAL A 95 -10.75 3.51 -6.45
C VAL A 95 -12.09 3.51 -5.72
N LYS A 96 -12.44 2.41 -5.05
CA LYS A 96 -13.68 2.30 -4.27
C LYS A 96 -13.74 3.30 -3.12
N LEU A 97 -12.60 3.61 -2.51
CA LEU A 97 -12.48 4.59 -1.44
C LEU A 97 -12.74 6.01 -1.95
N PHE A 98 -12.14 6.36 -3.09
CA PHE A 98 -12.34 7.64 -3.75
C PHE A 98 -13.79 7.84 -4.17
N ASN A 99 -14.40 6.82 -4.77
CA ASN A 99 -15.81 6.83 -5.14
C ASN A 99 -16.74 7.02 -3.93
N ARG A 100 -16.44 6.35 -2.81
CA ARG A 100 -17.20 6.50 -1.55
C ARG A 100 -17.20 7.95 -1.06
N PHE A 101 -16.03 8.60 -1.06
CA PHE A 101 -15.90 9.97 -0.56
C PHE A 101 -16.14 11.06 -1.60
N LYS A 102 -16.39 10.66 -2.86
CA LYS A 102 -16.52 11.56 -4.02
C LYS A 102 -15.26 12.38 -4.27
N TRP A 103 -14.09 11.81 -3.99
CA TRP A 103 -12.81 12.38 -4.37
C TRP A 103 -12.54 12.07 -5.84
N THR A 104 -12.02 13.05 -6.57
CA THR A 104 -11.79 12.97 -8.03
C THR A 104 -10.32 12.95 -8.39
N SER A 105 -9.43 13.38 -7.48
CA SER A 105 -8.00 13.44 -7.76
C SER A 105 -7.09 13.21 -6.56
N CYS A 106 -5.88 12.72 -6.83
CA CYS A 106 -4.82 12.54 -5.83
C CYS A 106 -3.44 12.95 -6.36
N ILE A 107 -2.49 13.03 -5.43
CA ILE A 107 -1.05 13.04 -5.68
C ILE A 107 -0.50 11.72 -5.14
N ILE A 108 0.33 11.03 -5.92
CA ILE A 108 1.03 9.83 -5.47
C ILE A 108 2.46 10.21 -5.08
N ILE A 109 2.90 9.85 -3.88
CA ILE A 109 4.31 9.87 -3.49
C ILE A 109 4.78 8.42 -3.41
N TYR A 110 5.88 8.07 -4.06
CA TYR A 110 6.34 6.69 -4.15
C TYR A 110 7.87 6.57 -4.05
N GLN A 111 8.35 5.45 -3.54
CA GLN A 111 9.79 5.16 -3.51
C GLN A 111 10.34 4.77 -4.90
N ASN A 112 11.58 5.12 -5.22
CA ASN A 112 12.15 4.94 -6.57
C ASN A 112 12.72 3.55 -6.87
N ASP A 113 12.02 2.48 -6.47
CA ASP A 113 12.36 1.12 -6.89
C ASP A 113 11.16 0.40 -7.51
N ALA A 114 11.33 -0.87 -7.86
CA ALA A 114 10.28 -1.66 -8.50
C ALA A 114 8.97 -1.66 -7.70
N PHE A 115 9.03 -1.72 -6.37
CA PHE A 115 7.83 -1.74 -5.54
C PHE A 115 7.08 -0.41 -5.62
N GLY A 116 7.81 0.70 -5.45
CA GLY A 116 7.20 2.02 -5.48
C GLY A 116 6.69 2.40 -6.87
N SER A 117 7.52 2.22 -7.90
CA SER A 117 7.21 2.65 -9.27
C SER A 117 6.11 1.83 -9.94
N ASN A 118 6.13 0.50 -9.83
CA ASN A 118 5.11 -0.35 -10.43
C ASN A 118 3.78 -0.25 -9.67
N GLY A 119 3.81 -0.13 -8.34
CA GLY A 119 2.61 0.12 -7.54
C GLY A 119 1.95 1.47 -7.88
N ALA A 120 2.74 2.56 -7.96
CA ALA A 120 2.23 3.87 -8.37
C ALA A 120 1.61 3.85 -9.77
N LYS A 121 2.24 3.13 -10.71
CA LYS A 121 1.71 2.93 -12.07
C LYS A 121 0.38 2.17 -12.05
N THR A 122 0.30 1.07 -11.31
CA THR A 122 -0.92 0.25 -11.16
C THR A 122 -2.08 1.09 -10.62
N ILE A 123 -1.83 1.90 -9.58
CA ILE A 123 -2.83 2.80 -9.01
C ILE A 123 -3.30 3.83 -10.04
N ASN A 124 -2.37 4.43 -10.78
CA ASN A 124 -2.71 5.41 -11.82
C ASN A 124 -3.55 4.81 -12.94
N GLU A 125 -3.24 3.60 -13.39
CA GLU A 125 -4.02 2.89 -14.41
C GLU A 125 -5.44 2.57 -13.93
N ALA A 126 -5.58 2.09 -12.68
CA ALA A 126 -6.88 1.84 -12.07
C ALA A 126 -7.71 3.12 -11.91
N PHE A 127 -7.07 4.22 -11.51
CA PHE A 127 -7.70 5.53 -11.36
C PHE A 127 -8.21 6.06 -12.71
N ASN A 128 -7.35 6.08 -13.73
CA ASN A 128 -7.71 6.56 -15.07
C ASN A 128 -8.85 5.74 -15.68
N SER A 129 -8.81 4.41 -15.51
CA SER A 129 -9.88 3.50 -15.97
C SER A 129 -11.22 3.75 -15.27
N SER A 130 -11.20 4.39 -14.11
CA SER A 130 -12.38 4.70 -13.28
C SER A 130 -12.77 6.18 -13.32
N GLY A 131 -12.16 6.99 -14.20
CA GLY A 131 -12.42 8.44 -14.31
C GLY A 131 -11.83 9.29 -13.18
N LEU A 132 -10.92 8.75 -12.37
CA LEU A 132 -10.17 9.46 -11.33
C LEU A 132 -8.81 9.93 -11.87
N ILE A 133 -8.26 10.99 -11.29
CA ILE A 133 -7.05 11.65 -11.84
C ILE A 133 -5.90 11.62 -10.84
N VAL A 134 -4.76 11.04 -11.24
CA VAL A 134 -3.49 11.28 -10.54
C VAL A 134 -2.85 12.56 -11.11
N ARG A 135 -2.89 13.66 -10.35
CA ARG A 135 -2.38 14.97 -10.83
C ARG A 135 -0.88 15.04 -10.88
N ARG A 136 -0.21 14.31 -9.99
CA ARG A 136 1.24 14.32 -9.85
C ARG A 136 1.70 13.01 -9.23
N MET A 137 2.85 12.54 -9.69
CA MET A 137 3.62 11.48 -9.04
C MET A 137 4.95 12.10 -8.58
N ILE A 138 5.29 11.90 -7.31
CA ILE A 138 6.48 12.47 -6.67
C ILE A 138 7.35 11.31 -6.20
N GLU A 139 8.59 11.33 -6.63
CA GLU A 139 9.57 10.28 -6.35
C GLU A 139 10.29 10.58 -5.03
N PHE A 140 10.40 9.57 -4.17
CA PHE A 140 11.32 9.52 -3.04
C PHE A 140 12.51 8.63 -3.41
N ASP A 141 13.70 9.21 -3.36
CA ASP A 141 14.94 8.52 -3.66
C ASP A 141 15.44 7.76 -2.42
N ILE A 142 15.47 6.44 -2.52
CA ILE A 142 15.85 5.56 -1.41
C ILE A 142 17.34 5.50 -1.13
N ASP A 143 18.19 5.91 -2.08
CA ASP A 143 19.65 5.86 -1.94
C ASP A 143 20.17 7.09 -1.20
N ILE A 144 19.56 8.25 -1.46
CA ILE A 144 19.88 9.52 -0.77
C ILE A 144 18.86 9.92 0.29
N PHE A 145 17.82 9.10 0.51
CA PHE A 145 16.74 9.32 1.47
C PHE A 145 16.06 10.69 1.36
N ASN A 146 15.76 11.12 0.13
CA ASN A 146 15.24 12.46 -0.13
C ASN A 146 14.10 12.48 -1.15
N ILE A 147 13.21 13.45 -1.01
CA ILE A 147 12.16 13.70 -2.01
C ILE A 147 12.76 14.44 -3.20
N ARG A 148 12.43 13.98 -4.41
CA ARG A 148 12.89 14.61 -5.64
C ARG A 148 12.11 15.91 -5.88
N GLY A 149 12.79 17.02 -5.64
CA GLY A 149 12.25 18.38 -5.77
C GLY A 149 11.81 18.97 -4.43
N ASP A 150 11.09 20.09 -4.49
CA ASP A 150 10.61 20.79 -3.30
C ASP A 150 9.18 20.32 -2.98
N LEU A 151 9.04 19.42 -2.00
CA LEU A 151 7.74 18.83 -1.66
C LEU A 151 6.70 19.90 -1.32
N GLN A 152 7.07 20.90 -0.52
CA GLN A 152 6.16 21.95 -0.10
C GLN A 152 5.59 22.67 -1.32
N ARG A 153 6.46 23.08 -2.24
CA ARG A 153 6.05 23.71 -3.49
C ARG A 153 5.25 22.77 -4.40
N LEU A 154 5.62 21.50 -4.48
CA LEU A 154 4.94 20.50 -5.31
C LEU A 154 3.50 20.24 -4.84
N LEU A 155 3.27 20.19 -3.52
CA LEU A 155 1.95 19.98 -2.93
C LEU A 155 1.12 21.27 -2.94
N THR A 156 1.69 22.41 -2.52
CA THR A 156 0.95 23.68 -2.41
C THR A 156 0.53 24.28 -3.76
N LYS A 157 1.30 24.04 -4.83
CA LYS A 157 0.92 24.44 -6.20
C LYS A 157 -0.17 23.56 -6.84
N SER A 158 -0.47 22.40 -6.25
CA SER A 158 -1.58 21.58 -6.69
C SER A 158 -2.88 22.04 -6.04
N ALA A 159 -4.00 21.93 -6.74
CA ALA A 159 -5.32 22.06 -6.12
C ALA A 159 -5.69 20.80 -5.32
N THR A 160 -5.04 19.67 -5.58
CA THR A 160 -5.35 18.37 -4.96
C THR A 160 -4.87 18.28 -3.51
N ARG A 161 -5.71 17.72 -2.64
CA ARG A 161 -5.48 17.63 -1.19
C ARG A 161 -5.41 16.18 -0.67
N ILE A 162 -5.67 15.19 -1.52
CA ILE A 162 -5.48 13.77 -1.18
C ILE A 162 -4.11 13.30 -1.65
N ILE A 163 -3.34 12.71 -0.73
CA ILE A 163 -2.01 12.16 -0.97
C ILE A 163 -2.05 10.65 -0.74
N VAL A 164 -1.66 9.88 -1.74
CA VAL A 164 -1.43 8.44 -1.61
C VAL A 164 0.07 8.21 -1.48
N LEU A 165 0.52 7.72 -0.33
CA LEU A 165 1.91 7.41 -0.07
C LEU A 165 2.17 5.91 -0.25
N TRP A 166 2.86 5.58 -1.34
CA TRP A 166 3.17 4.21 -1.78
C TRP A 166 4.66 3.88 -1.57
N ALA A 167 5.01 3.43 -0.37
CA ALA A 167 6.39 3.15 0.02
C ALA A 167 6.44 2.09 1.14
N GLU A 168 7.58 1.43 1.32
CA GLU A 168 7.81 0.52 2.45
C GLU A 168 7.75 1.29 3.78
N SER A 169 7.57 0.57 4.90
CA SER A 169 7.37 1.17 6.23
C SER A 169 8.50 2.11 6.68
N ILE A 170 9.75 1.78 6.34
CA ILE A 170 10.92 2.60 6.70
C ILE A 170 10.88 3.95 5.95
N TYR A 171 10.63 3.92 4.64
CA TYR A 171 10.57 5.12 3.81
C TYR A 171 9.29 5.93 4.07
N THR A 172 8.18 5.25 4.35
CA THR A 172 6.93 5.90 4.79
C THR A 172 7.18 6.75 6.04
N SER A 173 7.90 6.20 7.03
CA SER A 173 8.24 6.94 8.26
C SER A 173 9.09 8.19 7.97
N LEU A 174 10.09 8.06 7.08
CA LEU A 174 10.96 9.17 6.68
C LEU A 174 10.20 10.27 5.93
N ILE A 175 9.34 9.89 4.98
CA ILE A 175 8.54 10.82 4.18
C ILE A 175 7.52 11.55 5.06
N VAL A 176 6.88 10.85 5.99
CA VAL A 176 5.94 11.46 6.95
C VAL A 176 6.68 12.44 7.86
N GLN A 177 7.86 12.09 8.37
CA GLN A 177 8.67 13.02 9.17
C GLN A 177 9.04 14.27 8.36
N TYR A 178 9.52 14.10 7.14
CA TYR A 178 9.85 15.22 6.26
C TYR A 178 8.64 16.12 5.97
N ALA A 179 7.45 15.53 5.77
CA ALA A 179 6.22 16.27 5.57
C ALA A 179 5.78 17.03 6.84
N LEU A 180 5.96 16.45 8.03
CA LEU A 180 5.69 17.11 9.31
C LEU A 180 6.58 18.34 9.50
N ASP A 181 7.88 18.21 9.22
CA ASP A 181 8.85 19.31 9.35
C ASP A 181 8.52 20.50 8.43
N GLN A 182 7.75 20.25 7.36
CA GLN A 182 7.30 21.25 6.37
C GLN A 182 5.85 21.69 6.57
N ASN A 183 5.17 21.26 7.65
CA ASN A 183 3.75 21.50 7.93
C ASN A 183 2.80 21.00 6.81
N LEU A 184 3.12 19.86 6.20
CA LEU A 184 2.37 19.24 5.09
C LEU A 184 1.49 18.07 5.55
N VAL A 185 1.49 17.76 6.85
CA VAL A 185 0.59 16.79 7.49
C VAL A 185 -0.34 17.54 8.46
N GLY A 186 -1.63 17.21 8.44
CA GLY A 186 -2.67 17.86 9.23
C GLY A 186 -3.80 18.44 8.35
N PRO A 187 -4.43 19.57 8.75
CA PRO A 187 -5.78 19.96 8.32
C PRO A 187 -5.99 20.15 6.81
N TYR A 188 -4.92 20.35 6.05
CA TYR A 188 -5.00 20.65 4.62
C TYR A 188 -4.79 19.44 3.72
N PHE A 189 -4.23 18.34 4.22
CA PHE A 189 -3.93 17.18 3.40
C PHE A 189 -4.41 15.89 4.04
N THR A 190 -5.13 15.07 3.29
CA THR A 190 -5.46 13.71 3.70
C THR A 190 -4.42 12.76 3.16
N TRP A 191 -3.65 12.16 4.06
CA TRP A 191 -2.64 11.16 3.72
C TRP A 191 -3.22 9.76 3.81
N ILE A 192 -3.03 8.97 2.76
CA ILE A 192 -3.39 7.56 2.67
C ILE A 192 -2.10 6.76 2.53
N LEU A 193 -1.75 6.02 3.57
CA LEU A 193 -0.53 5.22 3.68
C LEU A 193 -0.80 3.79 3.18
N SER A 194 0.13 3.26 2.40
CA SER A 194 0.16 1.84 1.97
C SER A 194 0.86 0.91 2.95
N SER A 195 1.69 1.45 3.83
CA SER A 195 2.48 0.71 4.81
C SER A 195 2.24 1.21 6.21
N ARG A 196 2.11 0.26 7.15
CA ARG A 196 2.00 0.54 8.58
C ARG A 196 3.30 1.11 9.11
N ILE A 197 3.20 2.21 9.87
CA ILE A 197 4.29 2.84 10.62
C ILE A 197 3.96 2.90 12.11
N SER A 198 4.98 3.04 12.96
CA SER A 198 4.78 3.23 14.39
C SER A 198 4.45 4.69 14.68
N LEU A 199 3.17 5.03 14.86
CA LEU A 199 2.77 6.42 15.11
C LEU A 199 3.39 6.99 16.40
N ASN A 200 3.59 6.16 17.42
CA ASN A 200 4.20 6.56 18.68
C ASN A 200 5.73 6.78 18.60
N SER A 201 6.39 6.44 17.48
CA SER A 201 7.81 6.75 17.32
C SER A 201 8.08 8.20 16.90
N PHE A 202 7.04 8.94 16.50
CA PHE A 202 7.14 10.36 16.20
C PHE A 202 7.08 11.19 17.48
N ASN A 203 7.69 12.37 17.46
CA ASN A 203 7.66 13.33 18.57
C ASN A 203 6.20 13.68 18.93
N GLU A 204 5.88 13.73 20.23
CA GLU A 204 4.54 14.04 20.76
C GLU A 204 3.96 15.35 20.22
N ILE A 205 4.81 16.34 19.89
CA ILE A 205 4.38 17.61 19.28
C ILE A 205 3.61 17.39 17.97
N TYR A 206 3.96 16.35 17.21
CA TYR A 206 3.33 16.02 15.93
C TYR A 206 2.12 15.10 16.06
N HIS A 207 1.82 14.59 17.24
CA HIS A 207 0.76 13.57 17.41
C HIS A 207 -0.59 14.06 16.91
N GLN A 208 -0.93 15.33 17.15
CA GLN A 208 -2.17 15.92 16.65
C GLN A 208 -2.24 15.97 15.13
N ASN A 209 -1.12 16.24 14.45
CA ASN A 209 -1.07 16.23 12.98
C ASN A 209 -1.17 14.82 12.39
N LEU A 210 -0.76 13.79 13.14
CA LEU A 210 -0.76 12.40 12.69
C LEU A 210 -2.12 11.73 12.83
N ILE A 211 -2.97 12.20 13.75
CA ILE A 211 -4.39 11.86 13.74
C ILE A 211 -4.90 12.18 12.33
N GLU A 212 -5.88 11.44 11.83
CA GLU A 212 -6.54 11.70 10.53
C GLU A 212 -5.89 11.05 9.30
N MET A 213 -4.65 10.55 9.42
CA MET A 213 -4.09 9.72 8.36
C MET A 213 -4.89 8.42 8.19
N LEU A 214 -5.01 7.99 6.95
CA LEU A 214 -5.60 6.69 6.59
C LEU A 214 -4.48 5.69 6.30
N LEU A 215 -4.68 4.44 6.68
CA LEU A 215 -3.85 3.30 6.31
C LEU A 215 -4.74 2.33 5.53
N ILE A 216 -4.27 1.88 4.37
CA ILE A 216 -4.86 0.78 3.62
C ILE A 216 -3.97 -0.45 3.78
N GLU A 217 -4.54 -1.56 4.27
CA GLU A 217 -3.82 -2.83 4.40
C GLU A 217 -4.76 -4.02 4.15
N PRO A 218 -4.24 -5.20 3.76
CA PRO A 218 -5.04 -6.40 3.64
C PRO A 218 -5.78 -6.72 4.95
N LEU A 219 -7.05 -7.10 4.84
CA LEU A 219 -7.86 -7.49 5.99
C LEU A 219 -7.44 -8.91 6.44
N ILE A 220 -7.02 -9.02 7.71
CA ILE A 220 -6.72 -10.28 8.36
C ILE A 220 -7.49 -10.35 9.66
N ASP A 221 -8.73 -10.83 9.58
CA ASP A 221 -9.57 -11.09 10.75
C ASP A 221 -10.67 -12.09 10.39
N SER A 222 -11.16 -12.81 11.41
CA SER A 222 -12.38 -13.60 11.34
C SER A 222 -13.62 -12.69 11.37
N THR A 223 -13.87 -11.95 10.30
CA THR A 223 -15.14 -11.24 10.13
C THR A 223 -16.15 -12.10 9.38
N ALA A 224 -17.41 -11.67 9.33
CA ALA A 224 -18.43 -12.37 8.53
C ALA A 224 -18.06 -12.55 7.04
N SER A 225 -17.08 -11.78 6.55
CA SER A 225 -16.61 -11.79 5.17
C SER A 225 -15.41 -12.73 4.94
N GLN A 226 -14.66 -13.08 5.98
CA GLN A 226 -13.43 -13.87 5.87
C GLN A 226 -13.28 -14.77 7.09
N SER A 227 -13.33 -16.09 6.89
CA SER A 227 -12.94 -17.05 7.91
C SER A 227 -11.42 -17.24 7.90
N ILE A 228 -10.81 -17.28 9.09
CA ILE A 228 -9.41 -17.68 9.28
C ILE A 228 -9.35 -18.86 10.26
N ASN A 229 -8.24 -19.61 10.21
CA ASN A 229 -7.99 -20.72 11.12
C ASN A 229 -7.46 -20.22 12.46
N THR A 230 -8.37 -19.72 13.30
CA THR A 230 -8.04 -19.18 14.63
C THR A 230 -7.39 -20.20 15.56
N THR A 231 -7.74 -21.48 15.42
CA THR A 231 -7.12 -22.57 16.20
C THR A 231 -5.64 -22.71 15.86
N LEU A 232 -5.30 -22.77 14.56
CA LEU A 232 -3.91 -22.86 14.09
C LEU A 232 -3.12 -21.59 14.45
N LEU A 233 -3.73 -20.43 14.27
CA LEU A 233 -3.12 -19.14 14.60
C LEU A 233 -2.79 -19.02 16.09
N ASN A 234 -3.73 -19.36 16.97
CA ASN A 234 -3.50 -19.33 18.41
C ASN A 234 -2.44 -20.35 18.85
N ALA A 235 -2.36 -21.52 18.20
CA ALA A 235 -1.29 -22.47 18.43
C ALA A 235 0.08 -21.88 18.04
N ALA A 236 0.17 -21.24 16.88
CA ALA A 236 1.38 -20.55 16.43
C ALA A 236 1.82 -19.45 17.40
N TYR A 237 0.87 -18.64 17.90
CA TYR A 237 1.16 -17.60 18.91
C TYR A 237 1.70 -18.17 20.22
N ARG A 238 1.13 -19.28 20.71
CA ARG A 238 1.62 -19.96 21.92
C ARG A 238 3.04 -20.47 21.74
N ILE A 239 3.36 -21.04 20.58
CA ILE A 239 4.72 -21.51 20.26
C ILE A 239 5.68 -20.32 20.22
N TRP A 240 5.34 -19.24 19.51
CA TRP A 240 6.20 -18.05 19.45
C TRP A 240 6.42 -17.47 20.85
N GLN A 241 5.36 -17.30 21.64
CA GLN A 241 5.48 -16.79 23.00
C GLN A 241 6.32 -17.70 23.91
N GLN A 242 6.26 -19.02 23.74
CA GLN A 242 7.02 -19.97 24.54
C GLN A 242 8.52 -19.93 24.23
N TYR A 243 8.89 -19.92 22.95
CA TYR A 243 10.30 -20.08 22.54
C TYR A 243 11.01 -18.74 22.30
N GLU A 244 10.28 -17.72 21.87
CA GLU A 244 10.82 -16.42 21.46
C GLU A 244 10.01 -15.25 22.08
N PRO A 245 9.82 -15.21 23.41
CA PRO A 245 8.95 -14.22 24.07
C PRO A 245 9.39 -12.77 23.87
N LYS A 246 10.68 -12.52 23.62
CA LYS A 246 11.22 -11.18 23.40
C LYS A 246 10.86 -10.60 22.03
N SER A 247 10.65 -11.47 21.02
CA SER A 247 10.32 -11.04 19.66
C SER A 247 8.82 -11.10 19.37
N PHE A 248 8.02 -11.76 20.23
CA PHE A 248 6.57 -11.81 20.09
C PHE A 248 5.94 -10.44 20.41
N PRO A 249 5.32 -9.75 19.44
CA PRO A 249 4.80 -8.40 19.64
C PRO A 249 3.44 -8.36 20.37
N GLY A 250 2.87 -9.53 20.68
CA GLY A 250 1.49 -9.69 21.13
C GLY A 250 0.55 -9.98 19.96
N SER A 251 -0.52 -10.74 20.21
CA SER A 251 -1.45 -11.25 19.19
C SER A 251 -2.11 -10.15 18.32
N MET A 252 -2.25 -8.94 18.86
CA MET A 252 -2.87 -7.80 18.18
C MET A 252 -1.88 -6.95 17.37
N ASN A 253 -0.58 -7.18 17.51
CA ASN A 253 0.48 -6.33 16.94
C ASN A 253 1.33 -7.05 15.89
N ILE A 254 0.92 -8.25 15.46
CA ILE A 254 1.66 -9.01 14.45
C ILE A 254 1.44 -8.37 13.08
N ASN A 255 2.54 -8.20 12.36
CA ASN A 255 2.50 -7.69 11.00
C ASN A 255 1.88 -8.75 10.07
N HIS A 256 0.97 -8.32 9.19
CA HIS A 256 0.30 -9.19 8.22
C HIS A 256 1.25 -10.02 7.35
N TYR A 257 2.44 -9.51 7.02
CA TYR A 257 3.46 -10.26 6.28
C TYR A 257 3.86 -11.57 7.00
N GLY A 258 3.88 -11.58 8.33
CA GLY A 258 4.16 -12.80 9.11
C GLY A 258 3.06 -13.85 8.95
N LEU A 259 1.80 -13.42 8.82
CA LEU A 259 0.65 -14.31 8.63
C LEU A 259 0.61 -14.86 7.20
N PHE A 260 0.90 -14.02 6.20
CA PHE A 260 1.07 -14.50 4.81
C PHE A 260 2.26 -15.43 4.65
N ALA A 261 3.37 -15.19 5.37
CA ALA A 261 4.54 -16.07 5.38
C ALA A 261 4.23 -17.43 6.01
N PHE A 262 3.41 -17.44 7.07
CA PHE A 262 2.89 -18.66 7.67
C PHE A 262 2.10 -19.46 6.63
N ASP A 263 1.11 -18.83 5.98
CA ASP A 263 0.28 -19.51 4.97
C ASP A 263 1.07 -19.96 3.74
N ALA A 264 2.09 -19.19 3.32
CA ALA A 264 2.97 -19.58 2.21
C ALA A 264 3.77 -20.84 2.57
N THR A 265 4.34 -20.87 3.77
CA THR A 265 5.08 -22.03 4.29
C THR A 265 4.15 -23.24 4.46
N TRP A 266 2.95 -23.01 5.01
CA TRP A 266 1.95 -24.05 5.22
C TRP A 266 1.46 -24.65 3.90
N SER A 267 1.27 -23.83 2.88
CA SER A 267 0.89 -24.28 1.53
C SER A 267 1.92 -25.25 0.94
N LEU A 268 3.21 -24.92 1.06
CA LEU A 268 4.29 -25.79 0.58
C LEU A 268 4.34 -27.11 1.36
N ILE A 269 4.24 -27.04 2.69
CA ILE A 269 4.26 -28.23 3.56
C ILE A 269 3.08 -29.17 3.22
N GLN A 270 1.87 -28.64 3.10
CA GLN A 270 0.68 -29.42 2.76
C GLN A 270 0.82 -30.07 1.38
N SER A 271 1.36 -29.33 0.41
CA SER A 271 1.61 -29.84 -0.94
C SER A 271 2.60 -31.01 -0.92
N LEU A 272 3.68 -30.91 -0.15
CA LEU A 272 4.66 -31.98 0.00
C LEU A 272 4.07 -33.20 0.73
N GLN A 273 3.25 -33.00 1.76
CA GLN A 273 2.55 -34.08 2.44
C GLN A 273 1.61 -34.82 1.50
N GLN A 274 0.83 -34.09 0.70
CA GLN A 274 -0.08 -34.68 -0.28
C GLN A 274 0.67 -35.43 -1.38
N LEU A 275 1.77 -34.85 -1.91
CA LEU A 275 2.65 -35.49 -2.88
C LEU A 275 3.13 -36.87 -2.36
N CYS A 276 3.64 -36.90 -1.13
CA CYS A 276 4.23 -38.11 -0.53
C CYS A 276 3.20 -39.10 0.03
N SER A 277 1.94 -38.69 0.19
CA SER A 277 0.84 -39.58 0.62
C SER A 277 0.19 -40.33 -0.56
N SER A 278 0.47 -39.91 -1.80
CA SER A 278 0.00 -40.58 -3.02
C SER A 278 0.63 -41.96 -3.18
N LYS A 279 -0.22 -43.00 -3.29
CA LYS A 279 0.01 -44.43 -2.98
C LYS A 279 1.08 -45.22 -3.77
N THR A 280 1.97 -44.62 -4.58
CA THR A 280 2.84 -45.42 -5.48
C THR A 280 4.31 -45.55 -5.11
N ASN A 281 4.83 -44.87 -4.09
CA ASN A 281 6.05 -45.23 -3.32
C ASN A 281 6.37 -44.09 -2.37
N SER A 282 5.85 -44.13 -1.14
CA SER A 282 6.06 -43.08 -0.12
C SER A 282 7.53 -42.80 0.20
N ILE A 283 8.43 -43.74 -0.10
CA ILE A 283 9.88 -43.66 0.17
C ILE A 283 10.63 -42.86 -0.91
N LEU A 284 10.03 -42.56 -2.07
CA LEU A 284 10.71 -42.00 -3.25
C LEU A 284 10.04 -40.73 -3.80
N CYS A 285 9.18 -40.07 -3.02
CA CYS A 285 8.49 -38.85 -3.46
C CYS A 285 9.43 -37.64 -3.60
N LEU A 286 10.52 -37.61 -2.82
CA LEU A 286 11.50 -36.51 -2.78
C LEU A 286 12.84 -36.90 -3.43
N LEU A 287 12.77 -37.54 -4.60
CA LEU A 287 13.95 -37.88 -5.39
C LEU A 287 14.49 -36.67 -6.17
N PHE A 288 15.82 -36.50 -6.15
CA PHE A 288 16.50 -35.44 -6.87
C PHE A 288 17.39 -35.98 -7.99
N VAL A 289 17.49 -35.20 -9.05
CA VAL A 289 18.59 -35.29 -10.01
C VAL A 289 19.72 -34.43 -9.45
N GLU A 290 20.75 -35.06 -8.88
CA GLU A 290 21.86 -34.33 -8.27
C GLU A 290 22.79 -33.73 -9.34
N SER A 291 23.09 -32.45 -9.17
CA SER A 291 24.08 -31.71 -9.96
C SER A 291 24.79 -30.69 -9.07
N SER A 292 26.07 -30.43 -9.35
CA SER A 292 26.82 -29.33 -8.74
C SER A 292 26.37 -27.96 -9.25
N PHE A 293 25.63 -27.93 -10.35
CA PHE A 293 25.08 -26.72 -10.94
C PHE A 293 23.58 -26.61 -10.61
N CYS A 294 23.19 -25.55 -9.92
CA CYS A 294 21.84 -25.38 -9.39
C CYS A 294 20.72 -25.46 -10.42
N PHE A 295 20.98 -25.06 -11.68
CA PHE A 295 19.95 -25.09 -12.72
C PHE A 295 19.62 -26.50 -13.22
N ASP A 296 20.51 -27.46 -12.96
CA ASP A 296 20.30 -28.88 -13.29
C ASP A 296 19.90 -29.70 -12.05
N HIS A 297 20.06 -29.14 -10.85
CA HIS A 297 19.68 -29.76 -9.60
C HIS A 297 18.16 -29.59 -9.38
N ARG A 298 17.39 -30.67 -9.53
CA ARG A 298 15.92 -30.60 -9.47
C ARG A 298 15.25 -31.83 -8.91
N LEU A 299 14.07 -31.60 -8.32
CA LEU A 299 13.15 -32.65 -7.92
C LEU A 299 12.61 -33.40 -9.15
N VAL A 300 12.66 -34.72 -9.13
CA VAL A 300 12.17 -35.58 -10.22
C VAL A 300 10.67 -35.39 -10.45
N GLN A 301 9.89 -35.25 -9.37
CA GLN A 301 8.43 -35.13 -9.43
C GLN A 301 7.94 -33.66 -9.46
N LEU A 302 8.76 -32.73 -9.98
CA LEU A 302 8.43 -31.28 -9.94
C LEU A 302 7.05 -30.95 -10.51
N LYS A 303 6.63 -31.61 -11.60
CA LYS A 303 5.34 -31.35 -12.23
C LYS A 303 4.19 -31.72 -11.30
N LEU A 304 4.28 -32.89 -10.67
CA LEU A 304 3.27 -33.34 -9.71
C LEU A 304 3.24 -32.45 -8.46
N LEU A 305 4.41 -31.96 -8.02
CA LEU A 305 4.47 -30.97 -6.93
C LEU A 305 3.77 -29.67 -7.32
N LEU A 306 4.04 -29.11 -8.51
CA LEU A 306 3.38 -27.89 -8.99
C LEU A 306 1.87 -28.07 -9.18
N ASP A 307 1.43 -29.22 -9.67
CA ASP A 307 0.01 -29.57 -9.79
C ASP A 307 -0.64 -29.62 -8.40
N THR A 308 0.07 -30.17 -7.39
CA THR A 308 -0.40 -30.23 -6.00
C THR A 308 -0.46 -28.84 -5.36
N VAL A 309 0.55 -27.99 -5.55
CA VAL A 309 0.52 -26.59 -5.10
C VAL A 309 -0.65 -25.85 -5.74
N SER A 310 -0.86 -26.02 -7.04
CA SER A 310 -1.96 -25.37 -7.77
C SER A 310 -3.35 -25.85 -7.31
N ALA A 311 -3.45 -27.08 -6.80
CA ALA A 311 -4.69 -27.65 -6.27
C ALA A 311 -4.90 -27.37 -4.76
N THR A 312 -3.98 -26.63 -4.12
CA THR A 312 -4.06 -26.33 -2.69
C THR A 312 -5.24 -25.40 -2.39
N GLU A 313 -6.13 -25.87 -1.51
CA GLU A 313 -7.20 -25.08 -0.90
C GLU A 313 -7.28 -25.40 0.59
N PHE A 314 -7.17 -24.38 1.45
CA PHE A 314 -7.35 -24.55 2.89
C PHE A 314 -7.72 -23.25 3.57
N LEU A 315 -8.23 -23.38 4.79
CA LEU A 315 -8.45 -22.25 5.69
C LEU A 315 -7.12 -21.88 6.37
N GLY A 316 -6.50 -20.79 5.90
CA GLY A 316 -5.23 -20.27 6.41
C GLY A 316 -5.40 -19.34 7.61
N VAL A 317 -4.28 -18.86 8.14
CA VAL A 317 -4.25 -17.94 9.30
C VAL A 317 -4.36 -16.48 8.88
N SER A 318 -4.02 -16.13 7.64
CA SER A 318 -4.22 -14.81 7.05
C SER A 318 -5.56 -14.72 6.32
N SER A 319 -5.91 -15.74 5.54
CA SER A 319 -7.13 -15.80 4.74
C SER A 319 -7.44 -17.25 4.32
N SER A 320 -8.55 -17.47 3.62
CA SER A 320 -8.71 -18.72 2.88
C SER A 320 -7.74 -18.72 1.70
N ILE A 321 -6.86 -19.72 1.64
CA ILE A 321 -5.87 -19.85 0.57
C ILE A 321 -6.43 -20.79 -0.49
N GLN A 322 -6.39 -20.35 -1.75
CA GLN A 322 -6.71 -21.19 -2.90
C GLN A 322 -5.83 -20.76 -4.07
N PHE A 323 -5.08 -21.70 -4.64
CA PHE A 323 -4.30 -21.46 -5.86
C PHE A 323 -5.03 -21.96 -7.10
N SER A 324 -4.43 -21.67 -8.26
CA SER A 324 -4.93 -22.09 -9.55
C SER A 324 -3.80 -22.33 -10.52
N VAL A 325 -4.06 -23.18 -11.52
CA VAL A 325 -3.19 -23.39 -12.68
C VAL A 325 -3.19 -22.22 -13.66
N HIS A 326 -4.12 -21.25 -13.56
CA HIS A 326 -4.30 -20.19 -14.56
C HIS A 326 -3.66 -18.85 -14.20
N ILE A 327 -3.53 -18.54 -12.92
CA ILE A 327 -2.93 -17.30 -12.40
C ILE A 327 -2.01 -17.65 -11.23
N THR A 328 -0.97 -16.85 -11.01
CA THR A 328 -0.04 -17.06 -9.88
C THR A 328 -0.59 -16.56 -8.54
N ASP A 329 -1.62 -15.72 -8.59
CA ASP A 329 -2.22 -15.12 -7.42
C ASP A 329 -3.12 -16.16 -6.74
N GLN A 330 -3.33 -16.01 -5.42
CA GLN A 330 -4.47 -16.70 -4.82
C GLN A 330 -5.78 -16.20 -5.45
N ILE A 331 -6.73 -17.12 -5.66
CA ILE A 331 -7.96 -16.82 -6.40
C ILE A 331 -9.14 -16.43 -5.51
N LYS A 332 -9.01 -16.57 -4.18
CA LYS A 332 -10.03 -16.06 -3.25
C LYS A 332 -9.98 -14.54 -3.20
N ASP A 333 -11.14 -13.94 -2.97
CA ASP A 333 -11.29 -12.50 -2.85
C ASP A 333 -10.33 -11.93 -1.81
N SER A 334 -9.67 -10.84 -2.18
CA SER A 334 -8.74 -10.11 -1.31
C SER A 334 -9.45 -8.91 -0.71
N TYR A 335 -9.65 -8.95 0.60
CA TYR A 335 -10.31 -7.89 1.34
C TYR A 335 -9.30 -6.91 1.92
N TYR A 336 -9.71 -5.65 2.08
CA TYR A 336 -8.87 -4.59 2.61
C TYR A 336 -9.57 -3.86 3.74
N SER A 337 -8.78 -3.48 4.73
CA SER A 337 -9.18 -2.62 5.83
C SER A 337 -8.61 -1.23 5.61
N ILE A 338 -9.45 -0.22 5.74
CA ILE A 338 -9.02 1.17 5.92
C ILE A 338 -9.03 1.45 7.40
N LYS A 339 -7.90 1.94 7.91
CA LYS A 339 -7.73 2.32 9.30
C LYS A 339 -7.45 3.80 9.39
N ASN A 340 -7.95 4.45 10.43
CA ASN A 340 -7.71 5.85 10.72
C ASN A 340 -6.76 5.96 11.91
N ALA A 341 -5.76 6.85 11.82
CA ALA A 341 -4.91 7.17 12.95
C ALA A 341 -5.73 7.93 13.99
N GLN A 342 -5.83 7.37 15.19
CA GLN A 342 -6.61 7.93 16.30
C GLN A 342 -5.82 7.88 17.60
N LEU A 343 -6.01 8.90 18.43
CA LEU A 343 -5.43 8.98 19.77
C LEU A 343 -6.38 8.33 20.78
N SER A 344 -5.86 7.37 21.54
CA SER A 344 -6.57 6.69 22.63
C SER A 344 -5.83 6.87 23.95
N SER A 345 -6.39 6.35 25.06
CA SER A 345 -5.69 6.30 26.35
C SER A 345 -4.36 5.55 26.30
N ASN A 346 -4.19 4.65 25.33
CA ASN A 346 -2.99 3.83 25.15
C ASN A 346 -2.02 4.42 24.10
N GLY A 347 -2.23 5.67 23.67
CA GLY A 347 -1.45 6.34 22.65
C GLY A 347 -2.09 6.32 21.27
N LEU A 348 -1.31 6.73 20.25
CA LEU A 348 -1.73 6.74 18.85
C LEU A 348 -1.72 5.33 18.28
N SER A 349 -2.79 5.00 17.55
CA SER A 349 -2.88 3.73 16.83
C SER A 349 -3.77 3.84 15.60
N PHE A 350 -3.61 2.89 14.68
CA PHE A 350 -4.51 2.76 13.53
C PHE A 350 -5.74 1.92 13.91
N VAL A 351 -6.91 2.55 13.94
CA VAL A 351 -8.19 1.93 14.26
C VAL A 351 -8.95 1.60 12.97
N PRO A 352 -9.43 0.35 12.76
CA PRO A 352 -10.23 -0.01 11.60
C PRO A 352 -11.51 0.81 11.49
N ILE A 353 -11.72 1.49 10.37
CA ILE A 353 -12.92 2.32 10.14
C ILE A 353 -13.78 1.82 8.98
N LEU A 354 -13.17 1.19 7.98
CA LEU A 354 -13.90 0.62 6.85
C LEU A 354 -13.28 -0.72 6.48
N GLU A 355 -14.13 -1.67 6.16
CA GLU A 355 -13.73 -2.95 5.61
C GLU A 355 -14.44 -3.10 4.27
N HIS A 356 -13.66 -3.33 3.23
CA HIS A 356 -14.20 -3.65 1.93
C HIS A 356 -14.43 -5.15 1.84
N SER A 357 -15.69 -5.58 1.72
CA SER A 357 -16.04 -6.92 1.25
C SER A 357 -16.79 -6.87 -0.08
N GLU A 358 -16.27 -7.57 -1.08
CA GLU A 358 -16.96 -7.84 -2.34
C GLU A 358 -18.32 -8.55 -2.12
N PRO A 359 -19.32 -8.33 -3.01
CA PRO A 359 -19.20 -7.56 -4.25
C PRO A 359 -19.45 -6.04 -4.12
N SER A 360 -20.00 -5.52 -3.01
CA SER A 360 -20.69 -4.20 -3.12
C SER A 360 -20.70 -3.25 -1.94
N TYR A 361 -20.20 -3.60 -0.74
CA TYR A 361 -20.38 -2.68 0.40
C TYR A 361 -19.15 -2.53 1.28
N TRP A 362 -18.75 -1.27 1.44
CA TRP A 362 -17.97 -0.84 2.59
C TRP A 362 -18.78 -1.09 3.85
N ARG A 363 -18.25 -1.95 4.72
CA ARG A 363 -18.79 -2.18 6.06
C ARG A 363 -18.04 -1.31 7.07
N MET A 364 -18.79 -0.75 8.02
CA MET A 364 -18.22 -0.17 9.25
C MET A 364 -18.03 -1.32 10.26
N PRO A 365 -16.82 -1.56 10.80
CA PRO A 365 -16.59 -2.64 11.75
C PRO A 365 -17.44 -2.53 13.01
N THR A 366 -17.66 -1.29 13.49
CA THR A 366 -18.53 -0.93 14.61
C THR A 366 -19.25 0.39 14.30
N GLU A 367 -20.47 0.59 14.84
CA GLU A 367 -21.25 1.83 14.64
C GLU A 367 -20.62 3.06 15.32
N GLU A 368 -19.71 2.86 16.27
CA GLU A 368 -19.01 3.92 17.02
C GLU A 368 -17.75 4.44 16.31
N ASN A 369 -17.25 3.76 15.26
CA ASN A 369 -16.01 4.14 14.59
C ASN A 369 -16.26 5.32 13.64
N VAL A 370 -15.97 6.52 14.11
CA VAL A 370 -16.03 7.74 13.30
C VAL A 370 -14.66 8.00 12.67
N ILE A 371 -14.68 8.37 11.39
CA ILE A 371 -13.46 8.82 10.70
C ILE A 371 -13.13 10.22 11.21
N ILE A 372 -11.98 10.38 11.84
CA ILE A 372 -11.45 11.68 12.22
C ILE A 372 -10.71 12.24 11.01
N TRP A 373 -11.15 13.41 10.54
CA TRP A 373 -10.62 14.07 9.35
C TRP A 373 -9.75 15.28 9.70
N PRO A 374 -8.85 15.68 8.78
CA PRO A 374 -8.00 16.85 8.89
C PRO A 374 -8.60 18.04 9.67
N GLY A 375 -8.03 18.36 10.84
CA GLY A 375 -8.47 19.44 11.75
C GLY A 375 -9.36 19.00 12.93
N ASN A 376 -9.31 17.72 13.31
CA ASN A 376 -10.20 17.05 14.27
C ASN A 376 -11.68 17.23 13.90
N LEU A 377 -11.96 17.14 12.60
CA LEU A 377 -13.29 17.36 12.03
C LEU A 377 -14.00 16.03 11.80
N LEU A 378 -15.32 16.03 12.02
CA LEU A 378 -16.20 14.94 11.55
C LEU A 378 -16.64 15.17 10.10
N ILE A 379 -16.31 16.34 9.54
CA ILE A 379 -16.66 16.74 8.19
C ILE A 379 -15.60 16.19 7.25
N LYS A 380 -16.04 15.38 6.28
CA LYS A 380 -15.17 14.84 5.24
C LYS A 380 -14.46 15.96 4.46
N PRO A 381 -13.15 15.84 4.18
CA PRO A 381 -12.42 16.81 3.40
C PRO A 381 -12.81 16.67 1.92
N THR A 382 -12.79 17.80 1.21
CA THR A 382 -12.81 17.82 -0.25
C THR A 382 -11.43 17.44 -0.79
N ASP A 383 -11.38 16.81 -1.96
CA ASP A 383 -10.11 16.51 -2.63
C ASP A 383 -9.45 17.75 -3.22
N GLN A 384 -10.13 18.89 -3.21
CA GLN A 384 -9.68 20.18 -3.74
C GLN A 384 -9.50 21.22 -2.62
N ALA A 385 -8.56 22.12 -2.85
CA ALA A 385 -8.34 23.30 -2.03
C ALA A 385 -9.61 24.16 -1.95
N MET A 386 -10.00 24.55 -0.74
CA MET A 386 -11.02 25.59 -0.57
C MET A 386 -10.38 26.96 -0.79
N LEU A 387 -11.11 27.86 -1.45
CA LEU A 387 -10.70 29.27 -1.59
C LEU A 387 -11.02 30.11 -0.34
N LYS A 388 -11.74 29.53 0.62
CA LYS A 388 -12.12 30.20 1.85
C LYS A 388 -10.87 30.70 2.60
N ASP A 389 -10.88 31.97 2.98
CA ASP A 389 -9.80 32.68 3.69
C ASP A 389 -8.48 32.82 2.90
N VAL A 390 -8.44 32.42 1.62
CA VAL A 390 -7.29 32.62 0.74
C VAL A 390 -7.31 34.04 0.17
N ARG A 391 -6.21 34.78 0.27
CA ARG A 391 -6.07 36.09 -0.38
C ARG A 391 -5.69 35.93 -1.85
N LEU A 392 -6.58 36.35 -2.76
CA LEU A 392 -6.37 36.31 -4.20
C LEU A 392 -6.03 37.71 -4.70
N ARG A 393 -4.85 37.85 -5.34
CA ARG A 393 -4.50 39.06 -6.10
C ARG A 393 -5.12 38.97 -7.48
N ILE A 394 -6.01 39.90 -7.81
CA ILE A 394 -6.80 39.88 -9.05
C ILE A 394 -6.47 41.14 -9.86
N GLY A 395 -5.77 40.99 -10.97
CA GLY A 395 -5.54 42.08 -11.91
C GLY A 395 -6.81 42.38 -12.71
N VAL A 396 -7.22 43.64 -12.75
CA VAL A 396 -8.34 44.12 -13.58
C VAL A 396 -7.89 45.29 -14.44
N MET A 397 -8.42 45.40 -15.65
CA MET A 397 -8.18 46.53 -16.55
C MET A 397 -9.43 47.42 -16.62
N GLU A 398 -9.22 48.72 -16.75
CA GLU A 398 -10.30 49.66 -17.04
C GLU A 398 -10.88 49.39 -18.43
N SER A 399 -12.17 49.05 -18.47
CA SER A 399 -12.88 48.74 -19.71
C SER A 399 -14.39 48.86 -19.48
N PRO A 400 -14.99 50.04 -19.63
CA PRO A 400 -16.43 50.21 -19.50
C PRO A 400 -17.22 49.34 -20.50
N PRO A 401 -18.34 48.71 -20.10
CA PRO A 401 -19.00 48.75 -18.79
C PRO A 401 -18.52 47.64 -17.82
N PHE A 402 -17.47 46.90 -18.16
CA PHE A 402 -17.01 45.74 -17.39
C PHE A 402 -16.27 46.14 -16.11
N THR A 403 -15.35 47.10 -16.21
CA THR A 403 -14.66 47.70 -15.07
C THR A 403 -14.61 49.20 -15.29
N ILE A 404 -15.21 49.96 -14.39
CA ILE A 404 -15.26 51.41 -14.40
C ILE A 404 -14.48 51.89 -13.18
N VAL A 405 -13.62 52.90 -13.40
CA VAL A 405 -12.74 53.46 -12.38
C VAL A 405 -13.24 54.85 -12.03
N GLU A 406 -13.48 55.10 -10.74
CA GLU A 406 -13.88 56.42 -10.26
C GLU A 406 -12.99 56.84 -9.09
N ASN A 407 -12.49 58.07 -9.17
CA ASN A 407 -11.69 58.66 -8.09
C ASN A 407 -12.60 59.37 -7.11
N VAL A 408 -12.68 58.86 -5.88
CA VAL A 408 -13.56 59.35 -4.82
C VAL A 408 -12.71 59.86 -3.66
N ILE A 409 -13.05 61.03 -3.14
CA ILE A 409 -12.44 61.58 -1.93
C ILE A 409 -13.12 60.92 -0.73
N ASP A 410 -12.35 60.19 0.08
CA ASP A 410 -12.88 59.55 1.29
C ASP A 410 -13.20 60.58 2.39
N ALA A 411 -13.84 60.13 3.46
CA ALA A 411 -14.22 60.98 4.59
C ALA A 411 -13.03 61.63 5.33
N SER A 412 -11.79 61.20 5.04
CA SER A 412 -10.54 61.76 5.57
C SER A 412 -9.87 62.76 4.61
N GLY A 413 -10.49 63.04 3.46
CA GLY A 413 -9.95 63.93 2.43
C GLY A 413 -8.91 63.28 1.51
N LYS A 414 -8.76 61.95 1.55
CA LYS A 414 -7.80 61.22 0.73
C LYS A 414 -8.45 60.74 -0.56
N ASN A 415 -7.75 60.91 -1.69
CA ASN A 415 -8.18 60.31 -2.95
C ASN A 415 -8.07 58.78 -2.88
N THR A 416 -9.19 58.12 -3.10
CA THR A 416 -9.31 56.66 -3.19
C THR A 416 -9.91 56.28 -4.53
N THR A 417 -9.49 55.14 -5.08
CA THR A 417 -10.01 54.64 -6.35
C THR A 417 -11.08 53.59 -6.05
N GLN A 418 -12.30 53.84 -6.49
CA GLN A 418 -13.38 52.86 -6.47
C GLN A 418 -13.50 52.19 -7.84
N LEU A 419 -13.75 50.88 -7.81
CA LEU A 419 -13.97 50.04 -8.97
C LEU A 419 -15.41 49.52 -8.92
N TYR A 420 -16.17 49.70 -9.98
CA TYR A 420 -17.51 49.13 -10.13
C TYR A 420 -17.78 48.68 -11.57
N GLY A 421 -18.89 47.98 -11.78
CA GLY A 421 -19.24 47.39 -13.05
C GLY A 421 -19.29 45.87 -12.97
N TYR A 422 -19.49 45.21 -14.10
CA TYR A 422 -19.74 43.77 -14.14
C TYR A 422 -18.65 42.93 -13.45
N VAL A 423 -17.37 43.25 -13.66
CA VAL A 423 -16.24 42.46 -13.15
C VAL A 423 -16.04 42.63 -11.64
N PRO A 424 -15.95 43.86 -11.07
CA PRO A 424 -15.90 44.06 -9.62
C PRO A 424 -17.09 43.42 -8.88
N ASP A 425 -18.31 43.58 -9.39
CA ASP A 425 -19.52 43.04 -8.77
C ASP A 425 -19.53 41.50 -8.81
N LEU A 426 -19.06 40.91 -9.93
CA LEU A 426 -18.90 39.46 -10.03
C LEU A 426 -17.86 38.93 -9.04
N ILE A 427 -16.72 39.63 -8.87
CA ILE A 427 -15.70 39.27 -7.88
C ILE A 427 -16.29 39.32 -6.47
N GLU A 428 -17.07 40.36 -6.14
CA GLU A 428 -17.73 40.47 -4.83
C GLU A 428 -18.74 39.32 -4.60
N LEU A 429 -19.54 38.99 -5.63
CA LEU A 429 -20.47 37.87 -5.58
C LEU A 429 -19.73 36.53 -5.37
N LEU A 430 -18.64 36.31 -6.09
CA LEU A 430 -17.80 35.11 -5.95
C LEU A 430 -17.12 35.08 -4.58
N GLN A 431 -16.66 36.20 -4.06
CA GLN A 431 -16.09 36.32 -2.71
C GLN A 431 -17.13 35.93 -1.64
N LYS A 432 -18.37 36.43 -1.73
CA LYS A 432 -19.45 36.04 -0.81
C LYS A 432 -19.77 34.54 -0.87
N ARG A 433 -19.69 33.94 -2.06
CA ARG A 433 -20.03 32.53 -2.28
C ARG A 433 -18.90 31.56 -1.93
N LEU A 434 -17.65 31.93 -2.20
CA LEU A 434 -16.48 31.06 -2.10
C LEU A 434 -15.59 31.39 -0.88
N GLY A 435 -15.79 32.55 -0.26
CA GLY A 435 -15.14 32.95 0.99
C GLY A 435 -13.67 33.41 0.87
N PHE A 436 -13.15 33.66 -0.33
CA PHE A 436 -11.79 34.19 -0.50
C PHE A 436 -11.73 35.68 -0.16
N ILE A 437 -10.53 36.18 0.09
CA ILE A 437 -10.26 37.61 0.29
C ILE A 437 -9.79 38.17 -1.05
N SER A 438 -10.56 39.06 -1.67
CA SER A 438 -10.13 39.73 -2.91
C SER A 438 -9.14 40.85 -2.60
N ASP A 439 -8.07 40.91 -3.40
CA ASP A 439 -7.08 41.99 -3.46
C ASP A 439 -7.00 42.45 -4.92
N ILE A 440 -7.92 43.34 -5.31
CA ILE A 440 -8.07 43.80 -6.70
C ILE A 440 -7.01 44.86 -6.99
N GLN A 441 -6.25 44.63 -8.06
CA GLN A 441 -5.19 45.50 -8.53
C GLN A 441 -5.57 46.01 -9.93
N LEU A 442 -5.65 47.34 -10.10
CA LEU A 442 -5.89 47.93 -11.41
C LEU A 442 -4.58 47.88 -12.21
N GLU A 443 -4.56 47.16 -13.32
CA GLU A 443 -3.44 47.15 -14.24
C GLU A 443 -3.51 48.37 -15.15
N THR A 444 -2.47 49.20 -15.11
CA THR A 444 -2.28 50.30 -16.05
C THR A 444 -1.76 49.73 -17.36
N SER A 445 -2.53 49.89 -18.44
CA SER A 445 -2.05 49.64 -19.80
C SER A 445 -0.88 50.57 -20.10
N ASN A 446 0.34 50.01 -20.19
CA ASN A 446 1.50 50.69 -20.77
C ASN A 446 1.46 50.63 -22.29
#